data_AF-Q8WMH5-F1
#
_entry.id   AF-Q8WMH5-F1
#
_cell.length_a   1.000
_cell.length_b   1.000
_cell.length_c   1.000
_cell.angle_alpha   90.00
_cell.angle_beta   90.00
_cell.angle_gamma   90.00
#
_symmetry.space_group_name_H-M   'P 1'
#
loop_
_entity.id
_entity.type
_entity.pdbx_description
1 polymer ?
#
loop_
_entity_poly.entity_id
_entity_poly.type
_entity_poly.pdbx_seq_one_letter_code
_entity_poly.pdbx_strand_id
1 'polypeptide(L)'
;PPPLLLLLLALAARADGLEFGGGPGQWARYARWAGAASSGELSFSLRTNATRALLLYLDDGGDCDFLELLLVDGRLRLRFTLSCAEPATLQLDTPVADDRWHMVLLTRDARRTALAVDGEARAAEVRSKRREMQVASDLFVGGIPPDVRLSALTLSTVKYEPPFR
;
A
#
# COMPACT_ATOMS: atom_id res chain seq x y z
N PRO A 1 -8.05 -43.08 40.85
CA PRO A 1 -7.35 -41.76 40.86
C PRO A 1 -5.88 -41.92 40.43
N PRO A 2 -5.29 -41.01 39.63
CA PRO A 2 -5.71 -39.65 39.29
C PRO A 2 -6.10 -39.47 37.81
N PRO A 3 -6.72 -38.33 37.41
CA PRO A 3 -6.91 -37.97 36.02
C PRO A 3 -5.67 -37.24 35.49
N LEU A 4 -5.21 -37.64 34.30
CA LEU A 4 -4.23 -36.89 33.51
C LEU A 4 -4.86 -35.56 33.08
N LEU A 5 -4.39 -34.47 33.69
CA LEU A 5 -4.68 -33.10 33.26
C LEU A 5 -3.94 -32.84 31.95
N LEU A 6 -4.64 -32.96 30.82
CA LEU A 6 -4.10 -32.58 29.51
C LEU A 6 -4.04 -31.04 29.46
N LEU A 7 -2.84 -30.48 29.70
CA LEU A 7 -2.58 -29.06 29.53
C LEU A 7 -2.54 -28.75 28.02
N LEU A 8 -3.63 -28.23 27.48
CA LEU A 8 -3.67 -27.66 26.14
C LEU A 8 -2.89 -26.32 26.15
N LEU A 9 -1.60 -26.39 25.87
CA LEU A 9 -0.80 -25.22 25.50
C LEU A 9 -1.26 -24.75 24.11
N ALA A 10 -2.12 -23.74 24.09
CA ALA A 10 -2.38 -22.99 22.88
C ALA A 10 -1.10 -22.20 22.52
N LEU A 11 -0.37 -22.68 21.51
CA LEU A 11 0.63 -21.85 20.84
C LEU A 11 -0.13 -20.70 20.17
N ALA A 12 -0.19 -19.55 20.82
CA ALA A 12 -0.51 -18.30 20.15
C ALA A 12 0.64 -18.01 19.19
N ALA A 13 0.46 -18.37 17.91
CA ALA A 13 1.35 -17.90 16.87
C ALA A 13 1.30 -16.37 16.91
N ARG A 14 2.39 -15.73 17.33
CA ARG A 14 2.56 -14.30 17.15
C ARG A 14 2.62 -14.07 15.65
N ALA A 15 1.60 -13.42 15.10
CA ALA A 15 1.76 -12.79 13.81
C ALA A 15 2.73 -11.63 14.03
N ASP A 16 3.97 -11.77 13.58
CA ASP A 16 4.92 -10.66 13.55
C ASP A 16 4.37 -9.63 12.56
N GLY A 17 3.72 -8.59 13.10
CA GLY A 17 3.37 -7.39 12.36
C GLY A 17 4.62 -6.54 12.17
N LEU A 18 4.66 -5.78 11.07
CA LEU A 18 5.69 -4.77 10.87
C LEU A 18 5.25 -3.48 11.58
N GLU A 19 6.07 -3.00 12.52
CA GLU A 19 5.82 -1.75 13.25
C GLU A 19 6.78 -0.65 12.77
N PHE A 20 6.23 0.53 12.49
CA PHE A 20 6.98 1.72 12.13
C PHE A 20 6.90 2.71 13.30
N GLY A 21 7.84 2.67 14.24
CA GLY A 21 7.82 3.52 15.44
C GLY A 21 7.94 5.05 15.23
N GLY A 22 7.77 5.55 14.00
CA GLY A 22 7.88 6.97 13.65
C GLY A 22 9.31 7.50 13.60
N GLY A 23 10.31 6.62 13.56
CA GLY A 23 11.70 6.99 13.37
C GLY A 23 11.97 7.54 11.97
N PRO A 24 12.98 8.41 11.81
CA PRO A 24 13.31 8.95 10.49
C PRO A 24 13.75 7.83 9.54
N GLY A 25 13.20 7.84 8.32
CA GLY A 25 13.61 6.92 7.26
C GLY A 25 13.23 5.46 7.49
N GLN A 26 12.15 5.18 8.22
CA GLN A 26 11.59 3.83 8.30
C GLN A 26 10.81 3.48 7.03
N TRP A 27 11.05 2.29 6.51
CA TRP A 27 10.42 1.72 5.33
C TRP A 27 10.63 0.20 5.34
N ALA A 28 9.83 -0.52 4.59
CA ALA A 28 10.10 -1.90 4.21
C ALA A 28 10.02 -2.08 2.71
N ARG A 29 10.70 -3.12 2.23
CA ARG A 29 10.76 -3.46 0.81
C ARG A 29 10.37 -4.92 0.65
N TYR A 30 9.40 -5.15 -0.22
CA TYR A 30 8.98 -6.47 -0.65
C TYR A 30 9.29 -6.66 -2.12
N ALA A 31 9.42 -7.91 -2.55
CA ALA A 31 9.55 -8.21 -3.96
C ALA A 31 8.39 -7.58 -4.76
N ARG A 32 8.68 -7.18 -6.00
CA ARG A 32 7.69 -6.65 -6.93
C ARG A 32 6.38 -7.43 -6.91
N TRP A 33 5.27 -6.71 -6.74
CA TRP A 33 3.93 -7.29 -6.82
C TRP A 33 3.59 -7.65 -8.28
N ALA A 34 3.61 -8.94 -8.61
CA ALA A 34 3.36 -9.41 -9.98
C ALA A 34 1.97 -8.99 -10.52
N GLY A 35 0.94 -8.95 -9.66
CA GLY A 35 -0.42 -8.54 -10.02
C GLY A 35 -0.56 -7.06 -10.37
N ALA A 36 0.44 -6.22 -10.05
CA ALA A 36 0.42 -4.80 -10.36
C ALA A 36 0.46 -4.52 -11.87
N ALA A 37 1.07 -5.41 -12.67
CA ALA A 37 1.29 -5.19 -14.10
C ALA A 37 0.01 -5.41 -14.94
N SER A 38 -0.81 -6.39 -14.56
CA SER A 38 -2.02 -6.77 -15.30
C SER A 38 -3.21 -6.91 -14.36
N SER A 39 -3.35 -8.06 -13.72
CA SER A 39 -4.47 -8.36 -12.84
C SER A 39 -3.99 -9.07 -11.59
N GLY A 40 -4.54 -8.69 -10.43
CA GLY A 40 -4.22 -9.32 -9.17
C GLY A 40 -4.71 -8.54 -7.97
N GLU A 41 -4.49 -9.12 -6.79
CA GLU A 41 -4.90 -8.55 -5.52
C GLU A 41 -3.70 -8.38 -4.58
N LEU A 42 -3.77 -7.37 -3.74
CA LEU A 42 -2.85 -7.12 -2.63
C LEU A 42 -3.70 -6.73 -1.41
N SER A 43 -3.58 -7.48 -0.33
CA SER A 43 -4.31 -7.20 0.91
C SER A 43 -3.37 -7.14 2.10
N PHE A 44 -3.75 -6.30 3.07
CA PHE A 44 -3.03 -6.15 4.33
C PHE A 44 -3.96 -5.54 5.39
N SER A 45 -3.61 -5.73 6.65
CA SER A 45 -4.24 -5.01 7.76
C SER A 45 -3.33 -3.91 8.25
N LEU A 46 -3.90 -2.75 8.59
CA LEU A 46 -3.18 -1.63 9.17
C LEU A 46 -3.86 -1.14 10.43
N ARG A 47 -3.07 -0.58 11.35
CA ARG A 47 -3.51 0.17 12.52
C ARG A 47 -2.62 1.39 12.65
N THR A 48 -3.21 2.57 12.80
CA THR A 48 -2.47 3.84 12.86
C THR A 48 -3.31 4.94 13.48
N ASN A 49 -2.65 5.99 13.98
CA ASN A 49 -3.26 7.29 14.28
C ASN A 49 -2.72 8.42 13.38
N ALA A 50 -1.88 8.09 12.39
CA ALA A 50 -1.31 9.05 11.47
C ALA A 50 -2.39 9.56 10.50
N THR A 51 -2.51 10.88 10.39
CA THR A 51 -3.45 11.51 9.46
C THR A 51 -2.87 11.69 8.06
N ARG A 52 -1.54 11.61 7.93
CA ARG A 52 -0.82 11.68 6.65
C ARG A 52 0.43 10.80 6.69
N ALA A 53 0.57 9.91 5.71
CA ALA A 53 1.76 9.08 5.52
C ALA A 53 1.73 8.32 4.18
N LEU A 54 2.90 7.95 3.67
CA LEU A 54 3.02 6.97 2.58
C LEU A 54 2.80 5.55 3.09
N LEU A 55 1.84 4.83 2.52
CA LEU A 55 1.59 3.42 2.85
C LEU A 55 2.27 2.49 1.88
N LEU A 56 2.03 2.66 0.57
CA LEU A 56 2.58 1.81 -0.48
C LEU A 56 3.05 2.64 -1.67
N TYR A 57 4.14 2.22 -2.29
CA TYR A 57 4.61 2.78 -3.57
C TYR A 57 5.25 1.70 -4.45
N LEU A 58 4.94 1.75 -5.75
CA LEU A 58 5.64 1.04 -6.81
C LEU A 58 5.57 1.84 -8.11
N ASP A 59 6.53 1.64 -9.02
CA ASP A 59 6.59 2.31 -10.31
C ASP A 59 7.37 1.55 -11.39
N ASP A 60 7.48 2.16 -12.56
CA ASP A 60 8.29 1.72 -13.70
C ASP A 60 9.74 2.25 -13.69
N GLY A 61 10.22 2.76 -12.56
CA GLY A 61 11.63 3.15 -12.41
C GLY A 61 11.96 4.54 -12.95
N GLY A 62 11.03 5.50 -12.88
CA GLY A 62 11.27 6.89 -13.23
C GLY A 62 10.76 7.31 -14.61
N ASP A 63 9.90 6.51 -15.24
CA ASP A 63 9.32 6.84 -16.54
C ASP A 63 7.91 7.45 -16.34
N CYS A 64 6.86 6.64 -16.43
CA CYS A 64 5.50 7.17 -16.50
C CYS A 64 4.45 6.46 -15.65
N ASP A 65 4.67 5.23 -15.22
CA ASP A 65 3.71 4.43 -14.48
C ASP A 65 4.04 4.40 -13.00
N PHE A 66 3.05 4.72 -12.17
CA PHE A 66 3.17 4.57 -10.72
C PHE A 66 1.85 4.13 -10.11
N LEU A 67 1.95 3.57 -8.91
CA LEU A 67 0.84 3.34 -7.99
C LEU A 67 1.30 3.76 -6.59
N GLU A 68 0.57 4.70 -6.00
CA GLU A 68 0.78 5.13 -4.61
C GLU A 68 -0.49 4.96 -3.78
N LEU A 69 -0.32 4.54 -2.54
CA LEU A 69 -1.36 4.56 -1.51
C LEU A 69 -0.89 5.44 -0.35
N LEU A 70 -1.70 6.44 -0.02
CA LEU A 70 -1.43 7.44 1.00
C LEU A 70 -2.54 7.46 2.04
N LEU A 71 -2.18 7.86 3.25
CA LEU A 71 -3.11 8.48 4.20
C LEU A 71 -3.18 9.97 3.91
N VAL A 72 -4.39 10.49 3.79
CA VAL A 72 -4.65 11.94 3.71
C VAL A 72 -5.88 12.24 4.55
N ASP A 73 -5.72 13.15 5.51
CA ASP A 73 -6.73 13.49 6.52
C ASP A 73 -7.29 12.25 7.24
N GLY A 74 -6.41 11.28 7.50
CA GLY A 74 -6.75 10.01 8.18
C GLY A 74 -7.58 9.04 7.34
N ARG A 75 -7.65 9.24 6.02
CA ARG A 75 -8.40 8.42 5.06
C ARG A 75 -7.49 7.91 3.95
N LEU A 76 -7.84 6.79 3.35
CA LEU A 76 -7.04 6.21 2.27
C LEU A 76 -7.25 6.95 0.94
N ARG A 77 -6.15 7.31 0.30
CA ARG A 77 -6.08 7.83 -1.07
C ARG A 77 -5.18 6.96 -1.92
N LEU A 78 -5.72 6.40 -2.99
CA LEU A 78 -4.93 5.74 -4.03
C LEU A 78 -4.79 6.68 -5.24
N ARG A 79 -3.58 6.78 -5.79
CA ARG A 79 -3.34 7.39 -7.10
C ARG A 79 -2.53 6.45 -7.96
N PHE A 80 -2.88 6.38 -9.24
CA PHE A 80 -2.16 5.54 -10.20
C PHE A 80 -2.31 6.06 -11.62
N THR A 81 -1.29 5.83 -12.44
CA THR A 81 -1.34 6.18 -13.87
C THR A 81 -0.64 5.11 -14.72
N LEU A 82 -0.97 5.11 -16.01
CA LEU A 82 -0.39 4.23 -17.02
C LEU A 82 -0.07 5.02 -18.28
N SER A 83 1.12 4.82 -18.83
CA SER A 83 1.59 5.39 -20.10
C SER A 83 1.46 6.92 -20.14
N CYS A 84 1.87 7.56 -19.05
CA CYS A 84 1.91 9.02 -18.91
C CYS A 84 0.54 9.70 -19.00
N ALA A 85 -0.55 8.94 -18.81
CA ALA A 85 -1.90 9.50 -18.77
C ALA A 85 -2.13 10.35 -17.52
N GLU A 86 -3.22 11.10 -17.49
CA GLU A 86 -3.66 11.77 -16.27
C GLU A 86 -3.93 10.71 -15.16
N PRO A 87 -3.33 10.85 -13.96
CA PRO A 87 -3.52 9.87 -12.90
C PRO A 87 -4.97 9.77 -12.44
N ALA A 88 -5.46 8.53 -12.32
CA ALA A 88 -6.70 8.26 -11.62
C ALA A 88 -6.48 8.41 -10.11
N THR A 89 -7.49 8.95 -9.41
CA THR A 89 -7.47 9.11 -7.95
C THR A 89 -8.71 8.48 -7.33
N LEU A 90 -8.51 7.69 -6.28
CA LEU A 90 -9.55 7.17 -5.40
C LEU A 90 -9.33 7.69 -4.00
N GLN A 91 -10.36 8.31 -3.42
CA GLN A 91 -10.38 8.73 -2.03
C GLN A 91 -11.55 7.99 -1.36
N LEU A 92 -11.27 7.22 -0.31
CA LEU A 92 -12.30 6.61 0.52
C LEU A 92 -12.73 7.57 1.63
N ASP A 93 -14.00 7.44 2.03
CA ASP A 93 -14.61 8.24 3.10
C ASP A 93 -14.51 7.56 4.47
N THR A 94 -14.03 6.32 4.54
CA THR A 94 -13.82 5.61 5.80
C THR A 94 -12.55 6.13 6.49
N PRO A 95 -12.63 6.66 7.72
CA PRO A 95 -11.46 7.04 8.51
C PRO A 95 -10.75 5.79 9.01
N VAL A 96 -9.42 5.79 8.94
CA VAL A 96 -8.56 4.68 9.37
C VAL A 96 -7.50 5.10 10.39
N ALA A 97 -7.41 6.39 10.70
CA ALA A 97 -6.52 6.96 11.70
C ALA A 97 -7.16 6.99 13.09
N ASP A 98 -7.75 5.86 13.52
CA ASP A 98 -8.48 5.73 14.79
C ASP A 98 -7.85 4.71 15.75
N ASP A 99 -6.62 4.26 15.44
CA ASP A 99 -5.86 3.25 16.18
C ASP A 99 -6.56 1.88 16.29
N ARG A 100 -7.45 1.56 15.35
CA ARG A 100 -8.05 0.24 15.18
C ARG A 100 -7.49 -0.47 13.95
N TRP A 101 -7.69 -1.79 13.92
CA TRP A 101 -7.32 -2.59 12.76
C TRP A 101 -8.34 -2.41 11.64
N HIS A 102 -7.85 -2.04 10.46
CA HIS A 102 -8.61 -1.94 9.22
C HIS A 102 -8.07 -2.91 8.19
N MET A 103 -8.95 -3.58 7.44
CA MET A 103 -8.56 -4.46 6.35
C MET A 103 -8.58 -3.70 5.03
N VAL A 104 -7.45 -3.63 4.35
CA VAL A 104 -7.32 -2.97 3.05
C VAL A 104 -7.15 -4.01 1.96
N LEU A 105 -7.94 -3.87 0.89
CA LEU A 105 -7.82 -4.68 -0.33
C LEU A 105 -7.61 -3.76 -1.53
N LEU A 106 -6.53 -4.01 -2.26
CA LEU A 106 -6.27 -3.44 -3.57
C LEU A 106 -6.51 -4.51 -4.63
N THR A 107 -7.40 -4.24 -5.58
CA THR A 107 -7.67 -5.13 -6.71
C THR A 107 -7.35 -4.41 -7.99
N ARG A 108 -6.52 -5.02 -8.83
CA ARG A 108 -6.18 -4.49 -10.15
C ARG A 108 -6.73 -5.38 -11.25
N ASP A 109 -7.24 -4.75 -12.29
CA ASP A 109 -7.61 -5.38 -13.55
C ASP A 109 -7.30 -4.43 -14.72
N ALA A 110 -6.12 -4.63 -15.32
CA ALA A 110 -5.56 -3.80 -16.38
C ALA A 110 -5.54 -2.30 -15.99
N ARG A 111 -6.38 -1.49 -16.65
CA ARG A 111 -6.48 -0.04 -16.42
C ARG A 111 -7.31 0.32 -15.21
N ARG A 112 -8.11 -0.63 -14.71
CA ARG A 112 -9.04 -0.42 -13.60
C ARG A 112 -8.36 -0.87 -12.30
N THR A 113 -8.42 -0.02 -11.29
CA THR A 113 -7.98 -0.37 -9.93
C THR A 113 -9.10 -0.06 -8.96
N ALA A 114 -9.32 -0.96 -8.02
CA ALA A 114 -10.25 -0.81 -6.92
C ALA A 114 -9.49 -0.81 -5.59
N LEU A 115 -9.99 -0.01 -4.65
CA LEU A 115 -9.53 0.05 -3.27
C LEU A 115 -10.75 -0.16 -2.37
N ALA A 116 -10.62 -1.08 -1.42
CA ALA A 116 -11.62 -1.34 -0.41
C ALA A 116 -11.04 -1.26 1.00
N VAL A 117 -11.80 -0.69 1.93
CA VAL A 117 -11.52 -0.70 3.36
C VAL A 117 -12.82 -0.89 4.14
N ASP A 118 -12.85 -1.84 5.07
CA ASP A 118 -13.97 -2.09 5.99
C ASP A 118 -15.37 -2.11 5.34
N GLY A 119 -15.46 -2.58 4.09
CA GLY A 119 -16.70 -2.67 3.33
C GLY A 119 -17.04 -1.47 2.44
N GLU A 120 -16.35 -0.33 2.57
CA GLU A 120 -16.37 0.72 1.53
C GLU A 120 -15.44 0.29 0.39
N ALA A 121 -15.91 0.35 -0.86
CA ALA A 121 -15.10 0.08 -2.03
C ALA A 121 -15.32 1.16 -3.09
N ARG A 122 -14.22 1.61 -3.73
CA ARG A 122 -14.26 2.49 -4.91
C ARG A 122 -13.34 1.94 -5.98
N ALA A 123 -13.67 2.25 -7.24
CA ALA A 123 -12.86 1.87 -8.38
C ALA A 123 -12.75 3.02 -9.37
N ALA A 124 -11.59 3.13 -10.01
CA ALA A 124 -11.32 4.10 -11.07
C ALA A 124 -10.57 3.40 -12.21
N GLU A 125 -10.61 4.02 -13.39
CA GLU A 125 -9.89 3.56 -14.55
C GLU A 125 -9.09 4.73 -15.15
N VAL A 126 -7.84 4.46 -15.51
CA VAL A 126 -6.99 5.43 -16.22
C VAL A 126 -7.36 5.44 -17.71
N ARG A 127 -7.51 6.63 -18.29
CA ARG A 127 -7.75 6.81 -19.72
C ARG A 127 -6.46 6.64 -20.53
N SER A 128 -6.02 5.40 -20.70
CA SER A 128 -4.80 5.04 -21.42
C SER A 128 -5.05 4.09 -22.58
N LYS A 129 -4.25 4.24 -23.65
CA LYS A 129 -4.22 3.29 -24.76
C LYS A 129 -3.65 1.94 -24.32
N ARG A 130 -2.65 1.95 -23.44
CA ARG A 130 -2.04 0.73 -22.89
C ARG A 130 -2.94 0.18 -21.78
N ARG A 131 -3.11 -1.15 -21.78
CA ARG A 131 -3.91 -1.84 -20.77
C ARG A 131 -3.12 -2.17 -19.51
N GLU A 132 -1.87 -2.54 -19.68
CA GLU A 132 -0.99 -3.03 -18.63
C GLU A 132 -0.09 -1.91 -18.08
N MET A 133 0.18 -1.99 -16.79
CA MET A 133 1.16 -1.14 -16.11
C MET A 133 2.56 -1.74 -16.30
N GLN A 134 3.54 -0.90 -16.60
CA GLN A 134 4.94 -1.29 -16.46
C GLN A 134 5.35 -1.16 -15.00
N VAL A 135 5.99 -2.19 -14.46
CA VAL A 135 6.44 -2.22 -13.07
C VAL A 135 7.88 -2.70 -13.03
N ALA A 136 8.78 -1.82 -12.63
CA ALA A 136 10.21 -2.07 -12.54
C ALA A 136 10.70 -2.06 -11.09
N SER A 137 10.08 -1.28 -10.21
CA SER A 137 10.47 -1.24 -8.81
C SER A 137 10.05 -2.50 -8.04
N ASP A 138 10.61 -2.61 -6.84
CA ASP A 138 10.03 -3.41 -5.75
C ASP A 138 8.80 -2.70 -5.15
N LEU A 139 8.07 -3.38 -4.27
CA LEU A 139 7.00 -2.76 -3.48
C LEU A 139 7.60 -2.12 -2.23
N PHE A 140 7.50 -0.80 -2.13
CA PHE A 140 7.90 -0.05 -0.94
C PHE A 140 6.70 0.14 -0.01
N VAL A 141 6.93 -0.03 1.30
CA VAL A 141 5.90 0.05 2.34
C VAL A 141 6.36 1.03 3.43
N GLY A 142 5.48 1.96 3.81
CA GLY A 142 5.70 2.90 4.91
C GLY A 142 6.66 4.06 4.62
N GLY A 143 7.37 4.04 3.49
CA GLY A 143 8.36 5.05 3.12
C GLY A 143 9.20 4.65 1.92
N ILE A 144 10.08 5.55 1.47
CA ILE A 144 11.04 5.30 0.39
C ILE A 144 12.47 5.24 0.96
N PRO A 145 13.31 4.27 0.56
CA PRO A 145 14.69 4.22 0.99
C PRO A 145 15.47 5.50 0.65
N PRO A 146 16.33 5.98 1.56
CA PRO A 146 17.04 7.25 1.37
C PRO A 146 17.99 7.25 0.17
N ASP A 147 18.52 6.08 -0.19
CA ASP A 147 19.45 5.83 -1.30
C ASP A 147 18.78 5.75 -2.68
N VAL A 148 17.44 5.61 -2.74
CA VAL A 148 16.71 5.69 -4.00
C VAL A 148 16.79 7.11 -4.56
N ARG A 149 17.30 7.23 -5.79
CA ARG A 149 17.47 8.52 -6.48
C ARG A 149 16.12 9.05 -6.95
N LEU A 150 15.93 10.37 -6.94
CA LEU A 150 14.69 11.00 -7.44
C LEU A 150 14.40 10.65 -8.89
N SER A 151 15.43 10.48 -9.73
CA SER A 151 15.29 10.09 -11.13
C SER A 151 14.86 8.63 -11.33
N ALA A 152 14.90 7.81 -10.28
CA ALA A 152 14.41 6.43 -10.31
C ALA A 152 12.97 6.33 -9.78
N LEU A 153 12.33 7.47 -9.46
CA LEU A 153 10.96 7.56 -8.98
C LEU A 153 10.11 8.28 -10.02
N THR A 154 9.12 7.60 -10.55
CA THR A 154 8.16 8.17 -11.51
C THR A 154 7.38 9.32 -10.87
N LEU A 155 6.97 9.15 -9.62
CA LEU A 155 6.42 10.22 -8.80
C LEU A 155 7.41 10.62 -7.70
N SER A 156 8.41 11.42 -8.05
CA SER A 156 9.49 11.81 -7.12
C SER A 156 9.03 12.51 -5.83
N THR A 157 7.83 13.08 -5.79
CA THR A 157 7.27 13.74 -4.59
C THR A 157 7.03 12.78 -3.42
N VAL A 158 6.87 11.47 -3.68
CA VAL A 158 6.67 10.45 -2.64
C VAL A 158 7.84 10.35 -1.66
N LYS A 159 9.05 10.78 -2.08
CA LYS A 159 10.22 10.83 -1.19
C LYS A 159 10.07 11.84 -0.05
N TYR A 160 9.15 12.79 -0.16
CA TYR A 160 8.89 13.83 0.83
C TYR A 160 7.61 13.59 1.63
N GLU A 161 6.88 12.50 1.37
CA GLU A 161 5.73 12.15 2.19
C GLU A 161 6.19 11.68 3.58
N PRO A 162 5.43 11.98 4.65
CA PRO A 162 5.78 11.49 5.98
C PRO A 162 5.86 9.96 5.99
N PRO A 163 6.84 9.37 6.70
CA PRO A 163 6.88 7.93 6.90
C PRO A 163 5.66 7.49 7.71
N PHE A 164 5.20 6.26 7.45
CA PHE A 164 4.12 5.64 8.22
C PHE A 164 4.52 5.42 9.67
N ARG A 165 3.53 5.48 10.57
CA ARG A 165 3.66 5.22 12.00
C ARG A 165 2.38 4.68 12.61
#